data_AF-A0A6G2DDS6-F1
#
_entry.id   AF-A0A6G2DDS6-F1
#
_cell.length_a   1.000
_cell.length_b   1.000
_cell.length_c   1.000
_cell.angle_alpha   90.00
_cell.angle_beta   90.00
_cell.angle_gamma   90.00
#
_symmetry.space_group_name_H-M   'P 1'
#
loop_
_entity.id
_entity.type
_entity.pdbx_description
1 polymer ?
#
loop_
_entity_poly.entity_id
_entity_poly.type
_entity_poly.pdbx_seq_one_letter_code
_entity_poly.pdbx_strand_id
1 'polypeptide(L)' 'MRKPKITVIGGGTGIPVILKSLREKDVEIAAIVTVADDGGSSGELRKNMQQLTPPGDLRNVLVAMSDMPK' A
#
# COMPACT_ATOMS: atom_id res chain seq x y z
N MET A 1 18.19 22.44 1.91
CA MET A 1 18.66 21.04 2.05
C MET A 1 17.79 20.16 1.17
N ARG A 2 18.32 19.07 0.60
CA ARG A 2 17.51 18.16 -0.23
C ARG A 2 16.66 17.26 0.66
N LYS A 3 15.39 17.03 0.31
CA LYS A 3 14.54 16.07 1.04
C LYS A 3 15.17 14.67 0.99
N PRO A 4 15.20 13.94 2.12
CA PRO A 4 15.56 12.53 2.10
C PRO A 4 14.61 11.74 1.20
N LYS A 5 15.15 10.79 0.44
CA LYS A 5 14.36 9.88 -0.41
C LYS A 5 14.27 8.52 0.30
N ILE A 6 13.06 8.05 0.53
CA ILE A 6 12.77 6.82 1.28
C ILE A 6 11.95 5.88 0.40
N THR A 7 12.45 4.66 0.21
CA THR A 7 11.70 3.59 -0.47
C THR A 7 11.28 2.55 0.56
N VAL A 8 9.97 2.33 0.68
CA VAL A 8 9.38 1.28 1.54
C VAL A 8 9.08 0.06 0.67
N ILE A 9 9.55 -1.13 1.07
CA ILE A 9 9.33 -2.39 0.35
C ILE A 9 8.73 -3.41 1.30
N GLY A 10 7.63 -4.07 0.91
CA GLY A 10 6.96 -5.10 1.73
C GLY A 10 5.52 -5.35 1.30
N GLY A 11 4.62 -5.74 2.21
CA GLY A 11 3.20 -5.96 1.92
C GLY A 11 2.32 -5.99 3.17
N GLY A 12 1.09 -6.46 3.03
CA GLY A 12 0.14 -6.63 4.12
C GLY A 12 -0.30 -5.31 4.77
N THR A 13 -0.78 -5.44 6.02
CA THR A 13 -1.42 -4.34 6.77
C THR A 13 -0.43 -3.37 7.44
N GLY A 14 0.86 -3.70 7.50
CA GLY A 14 1.88 -2.89 8.17
C GLY A 14 2.35 -1.67 7.36
N ILE A 15 2.42 -1.79 6.03
CA ILE A 15 2.89 -0.71 5.15
C ILE A 15 2.03 0.56 5.26
N PRO A 16 0.69 0.50 5.22
CA PRO A 16 -0.16 1.68 5.36
C PRO A 16 0.15 2.52 6.61
N VAL A 17 0.49 1.88 7.73
CA VAL A 17 0.83 2.54 9.01
C VAL A 17 2.13 3.32 8.90
N ILE A 18 3.15 2.69 8.31
CA ILE A 18 4.47 3.32 8.09
C ILE A 18 4.34 4.49 7.11
N LEU A 19 3.64 4.31 5.98
CA LEU A 19 3.45 5.37 4.97
C LEU A 19 2.68 6.56 5.54
N LYS A 20 1.65 6.32 6.36
CA LYS A 20 0.90 7.39 7.05
C LYS A 20 1.82 8.24 7.92
N SER A 21 2.73 7.59 8.66
CA SER A 21 3.67 8.27 9.55
C SER A 21 4.78 9.01 8.80
N LEU A 22 5.29 8.43 7.69
CA LEU A 22 6.34 9.04 6.88
C LEU A 22 5.86 10.28 6.13
N ARG A 23 4.59 10.35 5.72
CA ARG A 23 4.03 11.53 5.04
C ARG A 23 4.01 12.79 5.89
N GLU A 24 4.01 12.65 7.21
CA GLU A 24 4.10 13.78 8.14
C GLU A 24 5.53 14.33 8.27
N LYS A 25 6.51 13.74 7.58
CA LYS A 25 7.92 14.15 7.57
C LYS A 25 8.25 14.86 6.26
N ASP A 26 9.29 15.69 6.29
CA ASP A 26 9.77 16.39 5.10
C ASP A 26 10.63 15.49 4.20
N VAL A 27 10.00 14.49 3.58
CA VAL A 27 10.65 13.42 2.80
C VAL A 27 9.94 13.14 1.48
N GLU A 28 10.68 12.58 0.51
CA GLU A 28 10.11 11.98 -0.71
C GLU A 28 9.95 10.48 -0.50
N ILE A 29 8.75 9.93 -0.73
CA ILE A 29 8.42 8.53 -0.43
C ILE A 29 8.06 7.78 -1.72
N ALA A 30 8.64 6.58 -1.88
CA ALA A 30 8.18 5.57 -2.84
C ALA A 30 7.80 4.29 -2.09
N ALA A 31 6.79 3.57 -2.58
CA ALA A 31 6.35 2.31 -2.00
C ALA A 31 6.35 1.21 -3.08
N ILE A 32 7.02 0.10 -2.80
CA ILE A 32 6.97 -1.15 -3.58
C ILE A 32 6.23 -2.17 -2.73
N VAL A 33 5.09 -2.65 -3.22
CA VAL A 33 4.16 -3.45 -2.43
C VAL A 33 3.98 -4.82 -3.08
N THR A 34 4.20 -5.89 -2.32
CA THR A 34 3.76 -7.23 -2.75
C THR A 34 2.25 -7.31 -2.71
N VAL A 35 1.67 -7.86 -3.76
CA VAL A 35 0.23 -8.07 -3.92
C VAL A 35 -0.10 -9.56 -3.88
N ALA A 36 0.69 -10.32 -3.10
CA ALA A 36 0.55 -11.77 -3.01
C ALA A 36 -0.57 -12.20 -2.04
N ASP A 37 -0.85 -11.38 -1.03
CA ASP A 37 -1.74 -11.74 0.07
C ASP A 37 -3.11 -11.16 -0.14
N ASP A 38 -4.09 -12.05 -0.16
CA ASP A 38 -5.49 -11.70 -0.11
C ASP A 38 -6.33 -12.97 0.09
N GLY A 39 -5.96 -13.85 1.01
CA GLY A 39 -6.74 -15.07 1.31
C GLY A 39 -8.19 -14.83 1.80
N GLY A 40 -8.55 -13.58 2.12
CA GLY A 40 -9.85 -13.13 2.62
C GLY A 40 -10.81 -12.62 1.53
N SER A 41 -11.43 -11.45 1.74
CA SER A 41 -12.44 -10.86 0.83
C SER A 41 -11.93 -10.62 -0.59
N SER A 42 -10.67 -10.22 -0.73
CA SER A 42 -10.00 -10.12 -2.02
C SER A 42 -9.70 -11.48 -2.67
N GLY A 43 -9.64 -12.55 -1.88
CA GLY A 43 -9.49 -13.94 -2.33
C GLY A 43 -10.78 -14.51 -2.86
N GLU A 44 -11.92 -14.11 -2.28
CA GLU A 44 -13.25 -14.30 -2.87
C GLU A 44 -13.39 -13.56 -4.19
N LEU A 45 -12.99 -12.28 -4.25
CA LEU A 45 -13.00 -11.50 -5.51
C LEU A 45 -12.09 -12.15 -6.57
N ARG A 46 -10.92 -12.66 -6.18
CA ARG A 46 -9.99 -13.37 -7.06
C ARG A 46 -10.55 -14.69 -7.57
N LYS A 47 -11.29 -15.44 -6.74
CA LYS A 47 -11.99 -16.67 -7.15
C LYS A 47 -13.14 -16.39 -8.12
N ASN A 48 -13.86 -15.29 -7.91
CA ASN A 48 -15.04 -14.92 -8.71
C ASN A 48 -14.72 -14.16 -10.01
N MET A 49 -13.58 -13.46 -10.09
CA MET A 49 -13.20 -12.63 -11.25
C MET A 49 -11.92 -13.10 -11.97
N GLN A 50 -11.53 -14.37 -11.79
CA GLN A 50 -10.44 -15.09 -12.49
C GLN A 50 -9.54 -14.22 -13.38
N GLN A 51 -8.64 -13.40 -12.79
CA GLN A 51 -7.45 -12.75 -13.39
C GLN A 51 -7.07 -11.40 -12.74
N LEU A 52 -7.88 -10.83 -11.83
CA LEU A 52 -7.46 -9.61 -11.14
C LEU A 52 -6.43 -9.93 -10.05
N THR A 53 -5.27 -9.28 -10.14
CA THR A 53 -4.28 -9.23 -9.06
C THR A 53 -4.96 -8.69 -7.79
N PRO A 54 -4.76 -9.31 -6.63
CA PRO A 54 -5.55 -9.00 -5.46
C PRO A 54 -5.48 -7.50 -5.08
N PRO A 55 -6.62 -6.80 -5.01
CA PRO A 55 -6.63 -5.34 -4.89
C PRO A 55 -6.42 -4.86 -3.45
N GLY A 56 -6.40 -5.73 -2.45
CA GLY A 56 -6.47 -5.36 -1.04
C GLY A 56 -5.28 -4.52 -0.59
N ASP A 57 -4.08 -5.08 -0.70
CA ASP A 57 -2.84 -4.41 -0.28
C ASP A 57 -2.55 -3.16 -1.13
N LEU A 58 -2.77 -3.25 -2.44
CA LEU A 58 -2.60 -2.09 -3.33
C LEU A 58 -3.56 -0.95 -2.97
N ARG A 59 -4.84 -1.26 -2.73
CA ARG A 59 -5.86 -0.27 -2.30
C ARG A 59 -5.45 0.40 -0.99
N ASN A 60 -5.01 -0.38 -0.01
CA ASN A 60 -4.63 0.16 1.30
C ASN A 60 -3.46 1.14 1.17
N VAL A 61 -2.47 0.84 0.34
CA VAL A 61 -1.35 1.74 0.06
C VAL A 61 -1.80 2.99 -0.68
N LEU A 62 -2.68 2.88 -1.67
CA LEU A 62 -3.23 4.06 -2.37
C LEU A 62 -3.98 4.99 -1.41
N VAL A 63 -4.83 4.44 -0.54
CA VAL A 63 -5.53 5.23 0.49
C VAL A 63 -4.54 5.88 1.45
N ALA A 64 -3.54 5.12 1.91
CA ALA A 64 -2.51 5.62 2.82
C ALA A 64 -1.58 6.67 2.18
N MET A 65 -1.53 6.79 0.86
CA MET A 65 -0.76 7.80 0.13
C MET A 65 -1.62 8.96 -0.40
N SER A 66 -2.95 8.82 -0.44
CA SER A 66 -3.89 9.82 -0.98
C SER A 66 -3.98 11.11 -0.16
N ASP A 67 -4.29 12.24 -0.81
CA ASP A 67 -4.43 13.55 -0.15
C ASP A 67 -5.62 13.62 0.84
N MET A 68 -6.56 12.68 0.75
CA MET A 68 -7.70 12.55 1.66
C MET A 68 -7.72 11.14 2.28
N PRO A 69 -6.73 10.81 3.13
CA PRO A 69 -6.69 9.53 3.81
C PRO A 69 -7.86 9.47 4.81
N LYS A 70 -8.62 8.36 4.81
CA LYS A 70 -9.66 8.11 5.82
C LYS A 70 -9.07 7.96 7.23
#